data_AF-A0A936RYP1-F1
#
_entry.id   AF-A0A936RYP1-F1
#
_cell.length_a   1.000
_cell.length_b   1.000
_cell.length_c   1.000
_cell.angle_alpha   90.00
_cell.angle_beta   90.00
_cell.angle_gamma   90.00
#
_symmetry.space_group_name_H-M   'P 1'
#
loop_
_entity.id
_entity.type
_entity.pdbx_description
1 polymer ?
#
loop_
_entity_poly.entity_id
_entity_poly.type
_entity_poly.pdbx_seq_one_letter_code
_entity_poly.pdbx_strand_id
1 'polypeptide(L)'
;MVMPPAKEVAAARLPREVIFVIDTSGSMSGSSIAQARDALELAIARLAEQDSFNVIEFNSYAKALYPDARPASAANRDNAVRWVRRLQSQGGTEMALALNLALNGRENPGRVRQVIFLTDGAVGNEDGLFKLIQDKLGDSRLFTVGIGSAPNSHFMGKAAQTGRGTFTYIGKIEEVKEKMGQLFAKLESPVLKGIDIAWPGSGRSLAEARAGPVSGRADRRFRPAGQSRGRDPPLRPARRCAVAGNAALGLRAYWPRHGRAVGAREDPVPHRQPARRRQGGGRARRGRRGRPRPPPRQQVHQPRRGGQDAGAPEGG
;
A
#
# COMPACT_ATOMS: atom_id res chain seq x y z
N MET A 1 -29.21 31.51 12.76
CA MET A 1 -27.86 30.90 12.77
C MET A 1 -28.06 29.42 12.50
N VAL A 2 -27.71 28.95 11.30
CA VAL A 2 -27.86 27.52 10.94
C VAL A 2 -26.62 26.80 11.44
N MET A 3 -26.77 25.97 12.47
CA MET A 3 -25.70 25.08 12.89
C MET A 3 -25.65 23.88 11.93
N PRO A 4 -24.47 23.48 11.42
CA PRO A 4 -24.33 22.21 10.75
C PRO A 4 -24.65 21.08 11.75
N PRO A 5 -25.32 19.99 11.33
CA PRO A 5 -25.60 18.88 12.22
C PRO A 5 -24.29 18.31 12.79
N ALA A 6 -24.28 18.08 14.10
CA ALA A 6 -23.18 17.42 14.79
C ALA A 6 -22.85 16.12 14.05
N LYS A 7 -21.59 15.98 13.68
CA LYS A 7 -21.06 14.87 12.88
C LYS A 7 -20.93 13.62 13.76
N GLU A 8 -22.04 13.12 14.27
CA GLU A 8 -22.10 11.87 15.05
C GLU A 8 -22.97 10.85 14.32
N VAL A 9 -22.43 10.40 13.19
CA VAL A 9 -22.51 8.98 12.89
C VAL A 9 -21.06 8.56 12.80
N ALA A 10 -20.52 8.03 13.89
CA ALA A 10 -19.26 7.30 13.84
C ALA A 10 -19.49 6.11 12.91
N ALA A 11 -19.29 6.32 11.61
CA ALA A 11 -19.44 5.27 10.62
C ALA A 11 -18.55 4.11 11.08
N ALA A 12 -19.17 2.96 11.35
CA ALA A 12 -18.49 1.80 11.90
C ALA A 12 -17.26 1.51 11.03
N ARG A 13 -16.06 1.72 11.59
CA ARG A 13 -14.81 1.49 10.86
C ARG A 13 -14.74 0.02 10.51
N LEU A 14 -14.63 -0.29 9.22
CA LEU A 14 -14.43 -1.66 8.78
C LEU A 14 -13.11 -2.19 9.38
N PRO A 15 -13.10 -3.37 10.01
CA PRO A 15 -11.88 -3.96 10.51
C PRO A 15 -10.88 -4.16 9.36
N ARG A 16 -9.59 -3.96 9.65
CA ARG A 16 -8.54 -4.04 8.63
C ARG A 16 -7.68 -5.27 8.81
N GLU A 17 -7.09 -5.70 7.71
CA GLU A 17 -5.96 -6.62 7.70
C GLU A 17 -4.76 -5.88 7.11
N VAL A 18 -3.73 -5.62 7.91
CA VAL A 18 -2.57 -4.82 7.52
C VAL A 18 -1.33 -5.71 7.45
N ILE A 19 -0.77 -5.87 6.26
CA ILE A 19 0.47 -6.63 6.05
C ILE A 19 1.60 -5.62 5.81
N PHE A 20 2.54 -5.56 6.74
CA PHE A 20 3.74 -4.75 6.58
C PHE A 20 4.81 -5.59 5.89
N VAL A 21 5.41 -5.06 4.84
CA VAL A 21 6.51 -5.69 4.11
C VAL A 21 7.71 -4.76 4.21
N ILE A 22 8.78 -5.20 4.85
CA ILE A 22 9.98 -4.40 5.12
C ILE A 22 11.19 -4.98 4.41
N ASP A 23 11.85 -4.13 3.63
CA ASP A 23 13.12 -4.42 2.97
C ASP A 23 14.25 -4.41 4.01
N THR A 24 14.99 -5.51 4.05
CA THR A 24 16.18 -5.70 4.88
C THR A 24 17.41 -6.01 4.03
N SER A 25 17.42 -5.61 2.77
CA SER A 25 18.57 -5.75 1.88
C SER A 25 19.76 -4.90 2.32
N GLY A 26 20.94 -5.14 1.74
CA GLY A 26 22.16 -4.39 2.07
C GLY A 26 22.07 -2.87 1.78
N SER A 27 21.25 -2.45 0.81
CA SER A 27 21.05 -1.02 0.50
C SER A 27 20.34 -0.27 1.62
N MET A 28 19.51 -0.98 2.40
CA MET A 28 18.84 -0.45 3.59
C MET A 28 19.79 -0.21 4.79
N SER A 29 21.10 -0.45 4.67
CA SER A 29 22.04 -0.25 5.76
C SER A 29 22.11 1.19 6.28
N GLY A 30 22.59 1.35 7.52
CA GLY A 30 22.74 2.67 8.15
C GLY A 30 21.38 3.26 8.58
N SER A 31 21.11 4.50 8.17
CA SER A 31 19.92 5.23 8.61
C SER A 31 18.61 4.69 8.02
N SER A 32 18.63 4.07 6.84
CA SER A 32 17.41 3.61 6.16
C SER A 32 16.71 2.51 6.95
N ILE A 33 17.43 1.50 7.44
CA ILE A 33 16.84 0.44 8.26
C ILE A 33 16.37 0.97 9.62
N ALA A 34 17.04 1.97 10.21
CA ALA A 34 16.59 2.62 11.43
C ALA A 34 15.26 3.36 11.19
N GLN A 35 15.17 4.15 10.12
CA GLN A 35 13.94 4.82 9.70
C GLN A 35 12.79 3.83 9.43
N ALA A 36 13.09 2.69 8.80
CA ALA A 36 12.11 1.65 8.51
C ALA A 36 11.57 0.99 9.78
N ARG A 37 12.44 0.72 10.77
CA ARG A 37 12.02 0.19 12.09
C ARG A 37 11.15 1.19 12.82
N ASP A 38 11.56 2.45 12.91
CA ASP A 38 10.78 3.49 13.59
C ASP A 38 9.42 3.69 12.94
N ALA A 39 9.37 3.71 11.61
CA ALA A 39 8.13 3.80 10.83
C ALA A 39 7.20 2.63 11.16
N LEU A 40 7.75 1.42 11.24
CA LEU A 40 7.01 0.20 11.49
C LEU A 40 6.57 0.07 12.96
N GLU A 41 7.38 0.49 13.93
CA GLU A 41 6.99 0.55 15.33
C GLU A 41 5.81 1.52 15.54
N LEU A 42 5.89 2.71 14.95
CA LEU A 42 4.79 3.68 14.97
C LEU A 42 3.53 3.15 14.27
N ALA A 43 3.71 2.38 13.19
CA ALA A 43 2.61 1.75 12.48
C ALA A 43 1.89 0.71 13.31
N ILE A 44 2.64 -0.21 13.95
CA ILE A 44 2.10 -1.27 14.78
C ILE A 44 1.39 -0.67 15.99
N ALA A 45 1.94 0.38 16.60
CA ALA A 45 1.34 1.07 17.74
C ALA A 45 -0.01 1.74 17.43
N ARG A 46 -0.29 2.04 16.16
CA ARG A 46 -1.54 2.68 15.71
C ARG A 46 -2.64 1.70 15.29
N LEU A 47 -2.35 0.39 15.30
CA LEU A 47 -3.36 -0.62 15.00
C LEU A 47 -4.41 -0.67 16.11
N ALA A 48 -5.69 -0.72 15.71
CA ALA A 48 -6.79 -0.91 16.64
C ALA A 48 -6.96 -2.39 16.97
N GLU A 49 -7.57 -2.73 18.12
CA GLU A 49 -7.66 -4.13 18.57
C GLU A 49 -8.50 -5.03 17.65
N GLN A 50 -9.45 -4.45 16.91
CA GLN A 50 -10.23 -5.14 15.89
C GLN A 50 -9.45 -5.43 14.60
N ASP A 51 -8.30 -4.78 14.40
CA ASP A 51 -7.45 -4.99 13.24
C ASP A 51 -6.66 -6.29 13.38
N SER A 52 -6.26 -6.83 12.25
CA SER A 52 -5.34 -7.95 12.14
C SER A 52 -4.10 -7.51 11.38
N PHE A 53 -2.94 -8.07 11.70
CA PHE A 53 -1.71 -7.69 11.05
C PHE A 53 -0.69 -8.80 10.95
N ASN A 54 0.26 -8.63 10.04
CA ASN A 54 1.48 -9.42 9.96
C ASN A 54 2.64 -8.54 9.51
N VAL A 55 3.85 -8.99 9.78
CA VAL A 55 5.08 -8.33 9.32
C VAL A 55 5.88 -9.33 8.51
N ILE A 56 6.35 -8.93 7.34
CA ILE A 56 7.15 -9.73 6.42
C ILE A 56 8.47 -8.99 6.21
N GLU A 57 9.58 -9.62 6.57
CA GLU A 57 10.91 -9.15 6.14
C GLU A 57 11.24 -9.76 4.78
N PHE A 58 11.95 -9.01 3.95
CA PHE A 58 12.51 -9.57 2.74
C PHE A 58 13.89 -8.99 2.40
N ASN A 59 14.71 -9.85 1.81
CA ASN A 59 16.00 -9.56 1.21
C ASN A 59 16.24 -10.59 0.09
N SER A 60 17.27 -11.44 0.19
CA SER A 60 17.42 -12.65 -0.64
C SER A 60 16.36 -13.74 -0.37
N TYR A 61 15.64 -13.65 0.74
CA TYR A 61 14.50 -14.49 1.08
C TYR A 61 13.33 -13.63 1.55
N ALA A 62 12.12 -14.21 1.69
CA ALA A 62 10.99 -13.54 2.33
C ALA A 62 10.50 -14.37 3.53
N LYS A 63 10.33 -13.73 4.68
CA LYS A 63 9.92 -14.38 5.93
C LYS A 63 8.85 -13.57 6.65
N ALA A 64 7.72 -14.21 6.93
CA ALA A 64 6.68 -13.64 7.77
C ALA A 64 6.96 -13.89 9.26
N LEU A 65 6.60 -12.94 10.10
CA LEU A 65 6.62 -13.06 11.56
C LEU A 65 5.66 -14.17 12.02
N TYR A 66 4.48 -14.22 11.41
CA TYR A 66 3.46 -15.24 11.63
C TYR A 66 3.12 -15.95 10.32
N PRO A 67 2.68 -17.22 10.35
CA PRO A 67 2.17 -17.90 9.15
C PRO A 67 0.98 -17.17 8.51
N ASP A 68 0.09 -16.64 9.35
CA ASP A 68 -1.09 -15.86 8.96
C ASP A 68 -1.22 -14.60 9.82
N ALA A 69 -1.98 -13.61 9.34
CA ALA A 69 -2.25 -12.39 10.10
C ALA A 69 -2.90 -12.69 11.45
N ARG A 70 -2.44 -12.01 12.50
CA ARG A 70 -2.92 -12.18 13.87
C ARG A 70 -3.67 -10.94 14.34
N PRO A 71 -4.63 -11.05 15.29
CA PRO A 71 -5.26 -9.89 15.90
C PRO A 71 -4.21 -8.95 16.51
N ALA A 72 -4.44 -7.64 16.39
CA ALA A 72 -3.56 -6.61 16.92
C ALA A 72 -3.72 -6.44 18.45
N SER A 73 -3.67 -7.53 19.21
CA SER A 73 -3.65 -7.49 20.68
C SER A 73 -2.34 -6.90 21.21
N ALA A 74 -2.35 -6.37 22.43
CA ALA A 74 -1.14 -5.81 23.05
C ALA A 74 0.05 -6.79 22.99
N ALA A 75 -0.16 -8.06 23.36
CA ALA A 75 0.87 -9.09 23.31
C ALA A 75 1.44 -9.32 21.90
N ASN A 76 0.58 -9.36 20.87
CA ASN A 76 1.03 -9.56 19.49
C ASN A 76 1.78 -8.34 18.95
N ARG A 77 1.32 -7.13 19.29
CA ARG A 77 2.00 -5.87 18.95
C ARG A 77 3.39 -5.80 19.60
N ASP A 78 3.50 -6.12 20.88
CA ASP A 78 4.78 -6.12 21.61
C ASP A 78 5.76 -7.17 21.07
N ASN A 79 5.26 -8.36 20.69
CA ASN A 79 6.07 -9.37 20.02
C ASN A 79 6.58 -8.85 18.67
N ALA A 80 5.70 -8.26 17.86
CA ALA A 80 6.08 -7.71 16.55
C ALA A 80 7.10 -6.58 16.69
N VAL A 81 6.91 -5.64 17.62
CA VAL A 81 7.89 -4.56 17.89
C VAL A 81 9.26 -5.15 18.28
N ARG A 82 9.29 -6.16 19.17
CA ARG A 82 10.55 -6.83 19.53
C ARG A 82 11.21 -7.50 18.32
N TRP A 83 10.44 -8.10 17.42
CA TRP A 83 10.96 -8.70 16.20
C TRP A 83 11.52 -7.65 15.23
N VAL A 84 10.78 -6.54 15.01
CA VAL A 84 11.20 -5.42 14.17
C VAL A 84 12.51 -4.81 14.63
N ARG A 85 12.70 -4.64 15.94
CA ARG A 85 13.95 -4.11 16.52
C ARG A 85 15.19 -4.96 16.18
N ARG A 86 15.02 -6.26 15.98
CA ARG A 86 16.10 -7.23 15.70
C ARG A 86 16.42 -7.39 14.21
N LEU A 87 15.60 -6.83 13.32
CA LEU A 87 15.87 -6.85 11.88
C LEU A 87 17.27 -6.32 11.60
N GLN A 88 17.93 -6.81 10.55
CA GLN A 88 19.29 -6.41 10.17
C GLN A 88 19.37 -6.34 8.65
N SER A 89 19.99 -5.29 8.14
CA SER A 89 20.18 -5.09 6.70
C SER A 89 21.27 -6.02 6.18
N GLN A 90 20.90 -7.04 5.39
CA GLN A 90 21.80 -8.03 4.82
C GLN A 90 21.21 -8.66 3.55
N GLY A 91 22.07 -9.16 2.66
CA GLY A 91 21.65 -9.86 1.44
C GLY A 91 21.21 -8.93 0.30
N GLY A 92 20.56 -9.53 -0.70
CA GLY A 92 20.03 -8.87 -1.90
C GLY A 92 18.58 -8.41 -1.75
N THR A 93 17.91 -8.14 -2.88
CA THR A 93 16.56 -7.55 -2.91
C THR A 93 15.62 -8.35 -3.83
N GLU A 94 14.96 -9.36 -3.29
CA GLU A 94 14.02 -10.23 -4.01
C GLU A 94 12.56 -9.82 -3.77
N MET A 95 12.17 -8.67 -4.35
CA MET A 95 10.81 -8.11 -4.17
C MET A 95 9.70 -9.07 -4.60
N ALA A 96 9.93 -9.91 -5.62
CA ALA A 96 8.94 -10.84 -6.12
C ALA A 96 8.53 -11.87 -5.04
N LEU A 97 9.47 -12.33 -4.21
CA LEU A 97 9.18 -13.26 -3.11
C LEU A 97 8.29 -12.59 -2.06
N ALA A 98 8.63 -11.35 -1.71
CA ALA A 98 7.88 -10.55 -0.74
C ALA A 98 6.45 -10.26 -1.21
N LEU A 99 6.27 -9.84 -2.47
CA LEU A 99 4.96 -9.61 -3.07
C LEU A 99 4.14 -10.89 -3.15
N ASN A 100 4.75 -12.03 -3.49
CA ASN A 100 4.06 -13.31 -3.51
C ASN A 100 3.54 -13.74 -2.14
N LEU A 101 4.30 -13.46 -1.07
CA LEU A 101 3.90 -13.77 0.29
C LEU A 101 2.86 -12.78 0.82
N ALA A 102 2.98 -11.50 0.44
CA ALA A 102 2.09 -10.44 0.89
C ALA A 102 0.77 -10.38 0.11
N LEU A 103 0.74 -10.77 -1.16
CA LEU A 103 -0.43 -10.75 -2.03
C LEU A 103 -0.90 -12.18 -2.29
N ASN A 104 -2.02 -12.56 -1.71
CA ASN A 104 -2.57 -13.92 -1.80
C ASN A 104 -3.71 -14.07 -2.82
N GLY A 105 -4.08 -12.99 -3.53
CA GLY A 105 -5.19 -12.98 -4.49
C GLY A 105 -6.57 -13.24 -3.88
N ARG A 106 -6.70 -13.26 -2.54
CA ARG A 106 -7.96 -13.60 -1.87
C ARG A 106 -8.83 -12.36 -1.68
N GLU A 107 -10.13 -12.55 -1.84
CA GLU A 107 -11.15 -11.60 -1.42
C GLU A 107 -11.47 -11.86 0.06
N ASN A 108 -11.48 -10.79 0.86
CA ASN A 108 -11.85 -10.85 2.27
C ASN A 108 -13.16 -10.04 2.46
N PRO A 109 -14.34 -10.68 2.29
CA PRO A 109 -15.62 -10.02 2.50
C PRO A 109 -15.78 -9.68 3.98
N GLY A 110 -15.69 -8.39 4.32
CA GLY A 110 -15.82 -7.89 5.69
C GLY A 110 -14.55 -7.25 6.26
N ARG A 111 -13.41 -7.31 5.57
CA ARG A 111 -12.19 -6.58 5.96
C ARG A 111 -11.59 -5.81 4.79
N VAL A 112 -10.94 -4.69 5.13
CA VAL A 112 -10.12 -3.95 4.16
C VAL A 112 -8.69 -4.44 4.31
N ARG A 113 -8.19 -5.13 3.27
CA ARG A 113 -6.83 -5.65 3.24
C ARG A 113 -5.87 -4.61 2.67
N GLN A 114 -4.83 -4.28 3.42
CA GLN A 114 -3.87 -3.24 3.11
C GLN A 114 -2.46 -3.83 3.23
N VAL A 115 -1.67 -3.71 2.17
CA VAL A 115 -0.26 -4.08 2.17
C VAL A 115 0.55 -2.80 2.14
N ILE A 116 1.47 -2.63 3.08
CA ILE A 116 2.35 -1.47 3.18
C ILE A 116 3.77 -1.97 2.94
N PHE A 117 4.39 -1.52 1.85
CA PHE A 117 5.68 -1.97 1.37
C PHE A 117 6.74 -0.90 1.60
N LEU A 118 7.72 -1.17 2.45
CA LEU A 118 8.79 -0.25 2.85
C LEU A 118 10.11 -0.71 2.21
N THR A 119 10.72 0.14 1.38
CA THR A 119 11.96 -0.17 0.65
C THR A 119 12.68 1.12 0.27
N ASP A 120 13.99 1.04 0.03
CA ASP A 120 14.79 2.10 -0.58
C ASP A 120 14.85 1.99 -2.11
N GLY A 121 14.05 1.11 -2.72
CA GLY A 121 13.77 1.14 -4.15
C GLY A 121 14.83 0.49 -5.06
N ALA A 122 15.66 -0.40 -4.52
CA ALA A 122 16.45 -1.31 -5.33
C ALA A 122 15.53 -2.32 -6.04
N VAL A 123 15.18 -2.05 -7.31
CA VAL A 123 14.19 -2.82 -8.06
C VAL A 123 14.83 -3.44 -9.30
N GLY A 124 14.69 -4.75 -9.45
CA GLY A 124 14.94 -5.47 -10.69
C GLY A 124 13.63 -5.95 -11.32
N ASN A 125 13.59 -6.06 -12.65
CA ASN A 125 12.47 -6.63 -13.41
C ASN A 125 11.10 -5.96 -13.12
N GLU A 126 11.00 -4.65 -13.35
CA GLU A 126 9.80 -3.86 -13.06
C GLU A 126 8.53 -4.42 -13.72
N ASP A 127 8.60 -4.83 -14.98
CA ASP A 127 7.45 -5.37 -15.73
C ASP A 127 6.88 -6.64 -15.09
N GLY A 128 7.76 -7.56 -14.68
CA GLY A 128 7.37 -8.77 -13.97
C GLY A 128 6.71 -8.47 -12.64
N LEU A 129 7.20 -7.47 -11.90
CA LEU A 129 6.63 -7.05 -10.62
C LEU A 129 5.26 -6.38 -10.80
N PHE A 130 5.08 -5.53 -11.82
CA PHE A 130 3.77 -4.93 -12.10
C PHE A 130 2.73 -5.98 -12.47
N LYS A 131 3.09 -6.95 -13.30
CA LYS A 131 2.21 -8.08 -13.63
C LYS A 131 1.86 -8.89 -12.38
N LEU A 132 2.84 -9.19 -11.54
CA LEU A 132 2.61 -9.91 -10.28
C LEU A 132 1.64 -9.17 -9.35
N ILE A 133 1.78 -7.84 -9.24
CA ILE A 133 0.85 -7.01 -8.46
C ILE A 133 -0.55 -7.13 -9.06
N GLN A 134 -0.72 -6.92 -10.37
CA GLN A 134 -2.03 -7.00 -11.02
C GLN A 134 -2.71 -8.36 -10.83
N ASP A 135 -1.96 -9.45 -11.01
CA ASP A 135 -2.48 -10.81 -10.93
C ASP A 135 -2.87 -11.21 -9.49
N LYS A 136 -2.16 -10.71 -8.47
CA LYS A 136 -2.33 -11.13 -7.07
C LYS A 136 -2.97 -10.10 -6.14
N LEU A 137 -3.22 -8.88 -6.61
CA LEU A 137 -3.77 -7.81 -5.76
C LEU A 137 -5.11 -8.21 -5.14
N GLY A 138 -5.99 -8.80 -5.95
CA GLY A 138 -7.37 -9.10 -5.56
C GLY A 138 -8.07 -7.86 -5.01
N ASP A 139 -8.56 -7.99 -3.77
CA ASP A 139 -9.21 -6.92 -3.01
C ASP A 139 -8.26 -6.10 -2.12
N SER A 140 -6.97 -6.40 -2.18
CA SER A 140 -5.96 -5.71 -1.39
C SER A 140 -5.69 -4.32 -1.96
N ARG A 141 -5.19 -3.42 -1.12
CA ARG A 141 -4.57 -2.16 -1.54
C ARG A 141 -3.09 -2.20 -1.20
N LEU A 142 -2.23 -1.82 -2.14
CA LEU A 142 -0.79 -1.75 -1.96
C LEU A 142 -0.35 -0.28 -1.83
N PHE A 143 0.23 0.04 -0.68
CA PHE A 143 0.86 1.31 -0.36
C PHE A 143 2.37 1.10 -0.34
N THR A 144 3.11 2.05 -0.89
CA THR A 144 4.57 1.96 -0.94
C THR A 144 5.19 3.12 -0.19
N VAL A 145 6.20 2.85 0.63
CA VAL A 145 6.94 3.83 1.42
C VAL A 145 8.40 3.76 1.00
N GLY A 146 8.86 4.79 0.30
CA GLY A 146 10.25 4.95 -0.10
C GLY A 146 11.07 5.50 1.06
N ILE A 147 12.14 4.80 1.44
CA ILE A 147 13.00 5.17 2.57
C ILE A 147 14.41 5.49 2.07
N GLY A 148 15.10 6.40 2.75
CA GLY A 148 16.50 6.74 2.45
C GLY A 148 16.62 7.86 1.42
N SER A 149 17.81 8.04 0.85
CA SER A 149 18.17 9.25 0.11
C SER A 149 17.76 9.28 -1.36
N ALA A 150 17.53 8.12 -2.00
CA ALA A 150 17.25 8.05 -3.42
C ALA A 150 16.45 6.80 -3.84
N PRO A 151 15.24 6.58 -3.31
CA PRO A 151 14.41 5.47 -3.77
C PRO A 151 13.91 5.68 -5.19
N ASN A 152 13.75 4.57 -5.94
CA ASN A 152 13.13 4.55 -7.26
C ASN A 152 11.65 4.96 -7.17
N SER A 153 11.44 6.27 -7.08
CA SER A 153 10.12 6.89 -6.85
C SER A 153 9.17 6.67 -8.02
N HIS A 154 9.71 6.49 -9.23
CA HIS A 154 8.92 6.15 -10.41
C HIS A 154 8.28 4.77 -10.26
N PHE A 155 9.09 3.73 -9.99
CA PHE A 155 8.59 2.38 -9.76
C PHE A 155 7.61 2.35 -8.58
N MET A 156 7.99 2.92 -7.43
CA MET A 156 7.15 2.89 -6.23
C MET A 156 5.82 3.61 -6.44
N GLY A 157 5.85 4.78 -7.09
CA GLY A 157 4.65 5.52 -7.48
C GLY A 157 3.73 4.68 -8.37
N LYS A 158 4.28 4.06 -9.41
CA LYS A 158 3.51 3.21 -10.34
C LYS A 158 2.99 1.93 -9.67
N ALA A 159 3.76 1.33 -8.77
CA ALA A 159 3.35 0.15 -8.01
C ALA A 159 2.19 0.47 -7.06
N ALA A 160 2.25 1.60 -6.33
CA ALA A 160 1.14 2.06 -5.50
C ALA A 160 -0.11 2.39 -6.32
N GLN A 161 0.04 3.05 -7.47
CA GLN A 161 -1.09 3.35 -8.37
C GLN A 161 -1.76 2.06 -8.88
N THR A 162 -0.95 1.12 -9.39
CA THR A 162 -1.42 -0.21 -9.83
C THR A 162 -2.09 -0.96 -8.67
N GLY A 163 -1.55 -0.78 -7.47
CA GLY A 163 -2.03 -1.32 -6.21
C GLY A 163 -3.24 -0.63 -5.58
N ARG A 164 -3.86 0.37 -6.23
CA ARG A 164 -4.99 1.15 -5.68
C ARG A 164 -4.65 1.85 -4.34
N GLY A 165 -3.39 2.22 -4.15
CA GLY A 165 -2.88 2.91 -2.96
C GLY A 165 -2.10 4.18 -3.30
N THR A 166 -1.28 4.65 -2.36
CA THR A 166 -0.49 5.88 -2.50
C THR A 166 0.97 5.64 -2.14
N PHE A 167 1.86 6.37 -2.82
CA PHE A 167 3.29 6.40 -2.49
C PHE A 167 3.58 7.49 -1.45
N THR A 168 4.44 7.18 -0.48
CA THR A 168 4.96 8.12 0.52
C THR A 168 6.49 8.03 0.53
N TYR A 169 7.18 9.17 0.59
CA TYR A 169 8.63 9.22 0.68
C TYR A 169 9.07 9.72 2.06
N ILE A 170 10.10 9.09 2.62
CA ILE A 170 10.72 9.40 3.90
C ILE A 170 12.23 9.49 3.68
N GLY A 171 12.75 10.71 3.59
CA GLY A 171 14.19 10.93 3.40
C GLY A 171 14.99 11.01 4.70
N LYS A 172 14.32 11.35 5.82
CA LYS A 172 14.93 11.62 7.12
C LYS A 172 14.17 10.98 8.26
N ILE A 173 14.87 10.70 9.37
CA ILE A 173 14.29 10.02 10.53
C ILE A 173 13.27 10.90 11.26
N GLU A 174 13.49 12.22 11.26
CA GLU A 174 12.58 13.20 11.86
C GLU A 174 11.25 13.30 11.10
N GLU A 175 11.26 13.00 9.79
CA GLU A 175 10.07 13.04 8.93
C GLU A 175 9.19 11.79 9.11
N VAL A 176 9.73 10.69 9.64
CA VAL A 176 9.03 9.40 9.79
C VAL A 176 7.69 9.58 10.48
N LYS A 177 7.67 10.26 11.64
CA LYS A 177 6.46 10.42 12.45
C LYS A 177 5.36 11.19 11.73
N GLU A 178 5.73 12.26 11.01
CA GLU A 178 4.79 13.10 10.27
C GLU A 178 4.23 12.35 9.05
N LYS A 179 5.12 11.79 8.22
CA LYS A 179 4.74 11.12 6.96
C LYS A 179 3.93 9.86 7.22
N MET A 180 4.34 9.03 8.19
CA MET A 180 3.55 7.87 8.60
C MET A 180 2.23 8.31 9.21
N GLY A 181 2.21 9.41 9.96
CA GLY A 181 0.97 10.00 10.47
C GLY A 181 -0.05 10.35 9.39
N GLN A 182 0.41 11.00 8.32
CA GLN A 182 -0.40 11.35 7.15
C GLN A 182 -0.87 10.10 6.37
N LEU A 183 -0.01 9.09 6.24
CA LEU A 183 -0.37 7.82 5.62
C LEU A 183 -1.48 7.13 6.43
N PHE A 184 -1.29 6.98 7.75
CA PHE A 184 -2.25 6.32 8.61
C PHE A 184 -3.60 7.05 8.69
N ALA A 185 -3.61 8.38 8.72
CA ALA A 185 -4.86 9.14 8.65
C ALA A 185 -5.70 8.78 7.41
N LYS A 186 -5.05 8.45 6.28
CA LYS A 186 -5.73 7.97 5.06
C LYS A 186 -6.15 6.50 5.16
N LEU A 187 -5.43 5.68 5.92
CA LEU A 187 -5.64 4.23 6.05
C LEU A 187 -6.62 3.84 7.16
N GLU A 188 -6.80 4.67 8.19
CA GLU A 188 -7.51 4.36 9.45
C GLU A 188 -9.02 4.47 9.40
N SER A 189 -9.59 5.05 8.34
CA SER A 189 -11.05 5.20 8.24
C SER A 189 -11.60 4.82 6.86
N PRO A 190 -11.43 3.56 6.41
CA PRO A 190 -12.14 3.08 5.23
C PRO A 190 -13.61 2.85 5.62
N VAL A 191 -14.48 3.74 5.13
CA VAL A 191 -15.94 3.65 5.37
C VAL A 191 -16.64 2.81 4.30
N LEU A 192 -16.09 2.77 3.08
CA LEU A 192 -16.67 2.10 1.92
C LEU A 192 -15.59 1.37 1.11
N LYS A 193 -15.97 0.25 0.49
CA LYS A 193 -15.17 -0.55 -0.46
C LYS A 193 -16.04 -0.84 -1.68
N GLY A 194 -15.43 -0.99 -2.87
CA GLY A 194 -16.15 -1.33 -4.11
C GLY A 194 -17.09 -0.23 -4.59
N ILE A 195 -16.61 1.02 -4.67
CA ILE A 195 -17.41 2.13 -5.16
C ILE A 195 -17.42 2.10 -6.69
N ASP A 196 -18.57 1.76 -7.27
CA ASP A 196 -18.84 1.91 -8.70
C ASP A 196 -19.65 3.19 -8.95
N ILE A 197 -19.13 4.05 -9.83
CA ILE A 197 -19.80 5.29 -10.21
C ILE A 197 -20.42 5.09 -11.60
N ALA A 198 -21.74 4.94 -11.64
CA ALA A 198 -22.49 5.00 -12.88
C ALA A 198 -22.73 6.46 -13.25
N TRP A 199 -22.05 6.96 -14.29
CA TRP A 199 -22.23 8.32 -14.77
C TRP A 199 -23.27 8.36 -15.91
N PRO A 200 -24.43 9.02 -15.74
CA PRO A 200 -25.39 9.16 -16.82
C PRO A 200 -24.84 10.16 -17.86
N GLY A 201 -24.39 9.66 -19.01
CA GLY A 201 -23.95 10.49 -20.15
C GLY A 201 -22.76 9.97 -20.95
N SER A 202 -22.04 8.94 -20.47
CA SER A 202 -21.11 8.21 -21.34
C SER A 202 -21.92 7.23 -22.18
N GLY A 203 -22.17 7.58 -23.44
CA GLY A 203 -22.81 6.72 -24.42
C GLY A 203 -22.03 5.43 -24.65
N ARG A 204 -22.22 4.44 -23.78
CA ARG A 204 -22.09 3.01 -24.06
C ARG A 204 -23.28 2.34 -23.40
N SER A 205 -24.34 2.20 -24.19
CA SER A 205 -25.38 1.20 -23.96
C SER A 205 -24.70 -0.16 -23.80
N LEU A 206 -24.60 -0.64 -22.57
CA LEU A 206 -24.49 -2.07 -22.32
C LEU A 206 -25.91 -2.58 -22.16
N ALA A 207 -26.27 -3.47 -23.08
CA ALA A 207 -27.57 -4.07 -23.23
C ALA A 207 -28.19 -4.49 -21.90
N GLU A 208 -29.50 -4.25 -21.82
CA GLU A 208 -30.40 -4.62 -20.73
C GLU A 208 -30.06 -6.00 -20.15
N ALA A 209 -29.81 -6.03 -18.84
CA ALA A 209 -29.77 -7.26 -18.07
C ALA A 209 -31.14 -7.94 -18.16
N ARG A 210 -31.25 -8.98 -19.00
CA ARG A 210 -32.39 -9.90 -18.94
C ARG A 210 -32.26 -10.76 -17.69
N ALA A 211 -33.23 -10.64 -16.80
CA ALA A 211 -33.48 -11.64 -15.77
C ALA A 211 -33.84 -12.97 -16.45
N GLY A 212 -32.91 -13.92 -16.43
CA GLY A 212 -33.19 -15.30 -16.83
C GLY A 212 -33.98 -16.01 -15.73
N PRO A 213 -35.03 -16.79 -16.06
CA PRO A 213 -35.74 -17.57 -15.07
C PRO A 213 -34.85 -18.71 -14.54
N VAL A 214 -34.81 -18.86 -13.22
CA VAL A 214 -34.24 -20.03 -12.55
C VAL A 214 -35.21 -21.20 -12.79
N SER A 215 -34.92 -22.04 -13.76
CA SER A 215 -35.49 -23.39 -13.86
C SER A 215 -34.46 -24.38 -13.35
N GLY A 216 -34.75 -25.00 -12.20
CA GLY A 216 -34.00 -26.13 -11.68
C GLY A 216 -34.26 -27.43 -12.44
N ARG A 217 -33.44 -28.43 -12.07
CA ARG A 217 -33.37 -29.85 -12.51
C ARG A 217 -32.54 -30.07 -13.79
N ALA A 218 -31.77 -31.15 -13.94
CA ALA A 218 -31.43 -32.27 -13.07
C ALA A 218 -30.17 -32.97 -13.63
N ASP A 219 -29.47 -33.62 -12.72
CA ASP A 219 -28.69 -34.86 -12.86
C ASP A 219 -28.49 -35.39 -14.30
N ARG A 220 -27.28 -35.23 -14.85
CA ARG A 220 -26.83 -35.99 -16.02
C ARG A 220 -26.06 -37.21 -15.55
N ARG A 221 -26.79 -38.32 -15.38
CA ARG A 221 -26.19 -39.66 -15.40
C ARG A 221 -25.95 -40.09 -16.84
N PHE A 222 -24.72 -40.50 -17.06
CA PHE A 222 -24.18 -41.20 -18.20
C PHE A 222 -24.86 -42.58 -18.36
N ARG A 223 -25.30 -42.96 -19.57
CA ARG A 223 -25.25 -44.35 -20.11
C ARG A 223 -25.65 -44.43 -21.60
N PRO A 224 -25.22 -45.49 -22.32
CA PRO A 224 -25.03 -45.48 -23.77
C PRO A 224 -26.23 -46.00 -24.60
N ALA A 225 -26.04 -45.93 -25.92
CA ALA A 225 -26.97 -46.24 -27.01
C ALA A 225 -27.52 -47.68 -27.01
N GLY A 226 -28.81 -47.79 -27.34
CA GLY A 226 -29.52 -49.03 -27.64
C GLY A 226 -30.75 -48.75 -28.51
N GLN A 227 -30.95 -49.59 -29.53
CA GLN A 227 -31.90 -49.46 -30.64
C GLN A 227 -33.39 -49.66 -30.28
N SER A 228 -34.22 -49.08 -31.15
CA SER A 228 -35.45 -49.65 -31.77
C SER A 228 -36.85 -49.11 -31.37
N ARG A 229 -37.55 -48.69 -32.44
CA ARG A 229 -38.96 -48.90 -32.82
C ARG A 229 -40.10 -48.43 -31.89
N GLY A 230 -40.88 -47.48 -32.41
CA GLY A 230 -42.32 -47.73 -32.65
C GLY A 230 -43.34 -46.74 -32.04
N ARG A 231 -44.16 -46.19 -32.94
CA ARG A 231 -45.57 -45.76 -32.80
C ARG A 231 -45.92 -44.42 -32.12
N ASP A 232 -46.40 -43.48 -32.94
CA ASP A 232 -47.50 -42.51 -32.64
C ASP A 232 -48.86 -43.24 -32.50
N PRO A 233 -50.02 -42.63 -32.11
CA PRO A 233 -50.42 -41.20 -31.93
C PRO A 233 -51.35 -40.98 -30.67
N PRO A 234 -52.38 -40.08 -30.59
CA PRO A 234 -52.63 -38.73 -31.14
C PRO A 234 -53.04 -37.62 -30.11
N LEU A 235 -52.92 -36.36 -30.56
CA LEU A 235 -53.75 -35.13 -30.40
C LEU A 235 -54.76 -34.96 -29.24
N ARG A 236 -54.74 -33.79 -28.55
CA ARG A 236 -55.86 -32.81 -28.37
C ARG A 236 -55.46 -31.57 -27.52
N PRO A 237 -56.25 -30.46 -27.49
CA PRO A 237 -55.70 -29.11 -27.67
C PRO A 237 -55.93 -28.11 -26.52
N ALA A 238 -55.32 -26.94 -26.70
CA ALA A 238 -55.75 -25.59 -26.34
C ALA A 238 -56.02 -25.23 -24.86
N ARG A 239 -55.28 -24.25 -24.35
CA ARG A 239 -55.86 -23.17 -23.52
C ARG A 239 -55.24 -21.81 -23.85
N ARG A 240 -56.13 -20.89 -24.25
CA ARG A 240 -55.99 -19.43 -24.19
C ARG A 240 -55.93 -18.97 -22.72
N CYS A 241 -55.32 -17.81 -22.51
CA CYS A 241 -55.64 -16.73 -21.56
C CYS A 241 -54.33 -16.02 -21.19
N ALA A 242 -54.23 -14.71 -21.00
CA ALA A 242 -55.11 -13.58 -21.25
C ALA A 242 -54.19 -12.34 -21.11
N VAL A 243 -54.48 -11.31 -21.90
CA VAL A 243 -53.97 -9.96 -21.66
C VAL A 243 -54.65 -9.41 -20.42
N ALA A 244 -53.88 -8.87 -19.48
CA ALA A 244 -54.37 -7.98 -18.45
C ALA A 244 -53.35 -6.84 -18.30
N GLY A 245 -53.81 -5.62 -18.55
CA GLY A 245 -53.03 -4.40 -18.44
C GLY A 245 -53.22 -3.68 -17.10
N ASN A 246 -52.54 -2.53 -17.05
CA ASN A 246 -52.61 -1.43 -16.08
C ASN A 246 -52.05 -1.75 -14.68
N ALA A 247 -51.37 -0.84 -13.98
CA ALA A 247 -51.48 0.61 -14.02
C ALA A 247 -50.16 1.31 -13.70
N ALA A 248 -49.99 2.46 -14.34
CA ALA A 248 -49.00 3.48 -14.00
C ALA A 248 -49.35 4.15 -12.66
N LEU A 249 -48.34 4.41 -11.83
CA LEU A 249 -48.36 5.47 -10.82
C LEU A 249 -47.08 6.27 -10.98
N GLY A 250 -47.22 7.42 -11.64
CA GLY A 250 -46.17 8.40 -11.80
C GLY A 250 -46.07 9.31 -10.59
N LEU A 251 -44.86 9.57 -10.15
CA LEU A 251 -44.53 10.72 -9.30
C LEU A 251 -43.63 11.65 -10.12
N ARG A 252 -44.24 12.72 -10.65
CA ARG A 252 -43.55 13.88 -11.24
C ARG A 252 -43.15 14.82 -10.12
N ALA A 253 -41.86 15.06 -9.95
CA ALA A 253 -41.36 16.20 -9.19
C ALA A 253 -41.09 17.37 -10.15
N TYR A 254 -41.74 18.49 -9.87
CA TYR A 254 -41.69 19.75 -10.60
C TYR A 254 -40.52 20.59 -10.06
N TRP A 255 -39.66 21.15 -10.93
CA TRP A 255 -38.63 22.12 -10.54
C TRP A 255 -38.83 23.44 -11.31
N PRO A 256 -38.82 24.62 -10.66
CA PRO A 256 -39.06 25.88 -11.35
C PRO A 256 -37.85 26.34 -12.14
N ARG A 257 -38.11 26.86 -13.35
CA ARG A 257 -37.18 27.61 -14.20
C ARG A 257 -37.15 29.08 -13.78
N HIS A 258 -36.00 29.56 -13.31
CA HIS A 258 -35.49 30.93 -13.46
C HIS A 258 -33.95 30.77 -13.43
N GLY A 259 -33.11 31.36 -14.28
CA GLY A 259 -33.25 32.41 -15.27
C GLY A 259 -31.92 33.20 -15.29
N ARG A 260 -31.30 33.28 -16.47
CA ARG A 260 -30.19 34.15 -16.93
C ARG A 260 -28.74 33.74 -16.69
N ALA A 261 -28.08 33.68 -17.85
CA ALA A 261 -26.65 33.67 -18.10
C ALA A 261 -26.01 35.04 -17.83
N VAL A 262 -24.78 35.02 -17.33
CA VAL A 262 -23.78 36.07 -17.55
C VAL A 262 -22.48 35.34 -17.84
N GLY A 263 -21.95 35.55 -19.05
CA GLY A 263 -20.63 35.07 -19.44
C GLY A 263 -19.54 35.93 -18.83
N ALA A 264 -18.50 35.28 -18.33
CA ALA A 264 -17.22 35.90 -18.06
C ALA A 264 -16.13 34.97 -18.63
N ARG A 265 -15.48 35.47 -19.67
CA ARG A 265 -14.20 34.96 -20.17
C ARG A 265 -13.15 35.33 -19.13
N GLU A 266 -12.36 34.36 -18.68
CA GLU A 266 -11.13 34.64 -17.94
C GLU A 266 -9.94 34.19 -18.79
N ASP A 267 -9.13 35.19 -19.14
CA ASP A 267 -7.87 35.08 -19.86
C ASP A 267 -6.77 34.44 -18.99
N PRO A 268 -5.74 33.83 -19.62
CA PRO A 268 -4.68 33.12 -18.91
C PRO A 268 -3.66 34.05 -18.23
N VAL A 269 -3.30 33.70 -17.00
CA VAL A 269 -2.30 34.34 -16.14
C VAL A 269 -0.88 34.26 -16.74
N PRO A 270 -0.08 35.35 -16.78
CA PRO A 270 1.25 35.31 -17.36
C PRO A 270 2.32 34.75 -16.42
N HIS A 271 3.13 33.84 -16.96
CA HIS A 271 4.39 33.35 -16.38
C HIS A 271 5.42 34.49 -16.24
N ARG A 272 5.87 34.76 -15.00
CA ARG A 272 7.07 35.56 -14.74
C ARG A 272 8.32 34.69 -14.92
N GLN A 273 9.14 35.02 -15.92
CA GLN A 273 10.51 34.54 -16.08
C GLN A 273 11.44 35.21 -15.05
N PRO A 274 12.41 34.51 -14.46
CA PRO A 274 13.50 35.15 -13.73
C PRO A 274 14.56 35.72 -14.69
N ALA A 275 15.01 36.92 -14.37
CA ALA A 275 15.89 37.77 -15.16
C ALA A 275 17.29 37.18 -15.40
N ARG A 276 17.77 37.33 -16.64
CA ARG A 276 19.15 37.14 -17.07
C ARG A 276 20.09 38.11 -16.31
N ARG A 277 20.99 37.58 -15.49
CA ARG A 277 22.16 38.33 -15.00
C ARG A 277 23.26 38.34 -16.06
N ARG A 278 23.68 39.55 -16.42
CA ARG A 278 24.76 39.87 -17.36
C ARG A 278 26.11 39.31 -16.87
N GLN A 279 26.86 38.77 -17.82
CA GLN A 279 28.30 38.56 -17.73
C GLN A 279 29.02 39.91 -17.67
N GLY A 280 29.94 40.06 -16.73
CA GLY A 280 30.90 41.15 -16.66
C GLY A 280 32.19 40.59 -16.06
N GLY A 281 33.21 40.47 -16.91
CA GLY A 281 34.52 39.94 -16.55
C GLY A 281 35.32 40.89 -15.65
N GLY A 282 36.14 40.32 -14.78
CA GLY A 282 37.12 41.03 -13.97
C GLY A 282 38.21 40.07 -13.50
N ARG A 283 39.36 40.11 -14.17
CA ARG A 283 40.61 39.44 -13.77
C ARG A 283 41.21 40.13 -12.54
N ALA A 284 41.59 39.38 -11.50
CA ALA A 284 42.65 39.74 -10.54
C ALA A 284 43.09 38.47 -9.78
N ARG A 285 44.22 37.85 -10.16
CA ARG A 285 45.53 37.91 -9.48
C ARG A 285 45.58 37.42 -8.02
N ARG A 286 46.21 36.24 -7.88
CA ARG A 286 47.22 35.80 -6.88
C ARG A 286 47.09 36.33 -5.43
N GLY A 287 46.92 35.39 -4.49
CA GLY A 287 47.23 35.59 -3.07
C GLY A 287 47.27 34.27 -2.29
N ARG A 288 48.42 33.58 -2.31
CA ARG A 288 48.75 32.49 -1.37
C ARG A 288 49.00 33.07 0.03
N ARG A 289 48.17 32.75 1.02
CA ARG A 289 48.47 32.67 2.49
C ARG A 289 47.29 31.88 3.08
N GLY A 290 47.38 30.90 3.96
CA GLY A 290 48.42 30.22 4.73
C GLY A 290 47.60 29.42 5.76
N ARG A 291 47.63 28.08 5.71
CA ARG A 291 46.91 27.24 6.69
C ARG A 291 47.62 27.33 8.05
N PRO A 292 46.90 27.55 9.17
CA PRO A 292 47.52 27.45 10.49
C PRO A 292 47.82 25.98 10.83
N ARG A 293 49.04 25.75 11.33
CA ARG A 293 49.53 24.44 11.82
C ARG A 293 48.88 24.10 13.17
N PRO A 294 48.62 22.81 13.47
CA PRO A 294 48.16 22.37 14.79
C PRO A 294 49.30 22.38 15.84
N PRO A 295 48.99 22.52 17.14
CA PRO A 295 49.98 22.52 18.22
C PRO A 295 50.56 21.11 18.49
N PRO A 296 51.77 21.02 19.09
CA PRO A 296 52.50 19.77 19.26
C PRO A 296 51.91 18.86 20.36
N ARG A 297 51.91 17.55 20.10
CA ARG A 297 51.56 16.48 21.05
C ARG A 297 52.63 16.39 22.15
N GLN A 298 52.22 16.55 23.40
CA GLN A 298 53.04 16.15 24.55
C GLN A 298 53.03 14.62 24.68
N GLN A 299 54.22 14.02 24.58
CA GLN A 299 54.47 12.63 24.94
C GLN A 299 54.58 12.54 26.46
N VAL A 300 53.63 11.87 27.11
CA VAL A 300 53.79 11.47 28.51
C VAL A 300 54.39 10.07 28.52
N HIS A 301 55.60 10.00 29.07
CA HIS A 301 56.35 8.79 29.37
C HIS A 301 55.53 7.81 30.24
N GLN A 302 55.36 6.58 29.78
CA GLN A 302 55.10 5.43 30.64
C GLN A 302 56.44 4.74 30.95
N PRO A 303 56.76 4.40 32.21
CA PRO A 303 57.94 3.60 32.52
C PRO A 303 57.71 2.12 32.18
N ARG A 304 58.71 1.53 31.53
CA ARG A 304 58.80 0.11 31.19
C ARG A 304 59.17 -0.74 32.41
N ARG A 305 58.63 -1.97 32.37
CA ARG A 305 58.90 -3.14 33.21
C ARG A 305 60.40 -3.49 33.30
N GLY A 306 60.85 -3.86 34.50
CA GLY A 306 61.78 -4.96 34.77
C GLY A 306 61.12 -5.84 35.85
N GLY A 307 61.19 -7.16 35.91
CA GLY A 307 62.07 -8.14 35.27
C GLY A 307 62.86 -8.89 36.35
N GLN A 308 62.37 -10.07 36.78
CA GLN A 308 63.04 -11.24 37.41
C GLN A 308 61.97 -12.08 38.13
N ASP A 309 61.58 -13.28 37.70
CA ASP A 309 62.24 -14.60 37.60
C ASP A 309 62.33 -15.42 38.91
N ALA A 310 61.89 -16.70 38.77
CA ALA A 310 62.08 -17.89 39.61
C ALA A 310 61.52 -17.86 41.05
N GLY A 311 60.67 -18.79 41.52
CA GLY A 311 60.72 -20.25 41.43
C GLY A 311 60.93 -20.78 42.86
N ALA A 312 59.93 -21.38 43.52
CA ALA A 312 59.85 -22.81 43.86
C ALA A 312 58.89 -23.00 45.09
N PRO A 313 58.44 -24.24 45.40
CA PRO A 313 57.17 -24.54 46.07
C PRO A 313 57.31 -25.06 47.51
N GLU A 314 56.19 -25.14 48.26
CA GLU A 314 55.83 -26.07 49.36
C GLU A 314 54.48 -25.54 49.94
N GLY A 315 53.42 -26.31 50.18
CA GLY A 315 53.35 -27.56 50.94
C GLY A 315 52.74 -27.22 52.32
N GLY A 316 51.44 -27.47 52.52
CA GLY A 316 50.73 -27.24 53.80
C GLY A 316 49.25 -26.96 53.64
#